data_AF-A0A1G3FXV8-F1
#
_entry.id   AF-A0A1G3FXV8-F1
#
_cell.length_a   1.000
_cell.length_b   1.000
_cell.length_c   1.000
_cell.angle_alpha   90.00
_cell.angle_beta   90.00
_cell.angle_gamma   90.00
#
_symmetry.space_group_name_H-M   'P 1'
#
loop_
_entity.id
_entity.type
_entity.pdbx_description
1 polymer ?
#
loop_
_entity_poly.entity_id
_entity_poly.type
_entity_poly.pdbx_seq_one_letter_code
_entity_poly.pdbx_strand_id
1 'polypeptide(L)'
;MATHKEIGFEDVICDHLAAQGWLYAPGDAACYDRARALFPADLVAWLDETQPKAWADAKAKHGEAAIFDRLRKQLNERGTLDEAASLEYRAESCHRG
;
A
#
# COMPACT_ATOMS: atom_id res chain seq x y z
N MET A 1 -31.19 1.37 -21.49
CA MET A 1 -29.86 1.53 -20.87
C MET A 1 -28.86 0.80 -21.76
N ALA A 2 -27.87 1.51 -22.31
CA ALA A 2 -26.92 0.92 -23.25
C ALA A 2 -26.08 -0.16 -22.56
N THR A 3 -26.22 -1.40 -23.00
CA THR A 3 -25.72 -2.64 -22.39
C THR A 3 -24.23 -2.91 -22.64
N HIS A 4 -23.47 -1.93 -23.14
CA HIS A 4 -22.03 -2.04 -23.44
C HIS A 4 -21.26 -0.82 -22.91
N LYS A 5 -21.35 -0.54 -21.62
CA LYS A 5 -20.43 0.37 -20.94
C LYS A 5 -19.73 -0.39 -19.83
N GLU A 6 -18.40 -0.40 -19.87
CA GLU A 6 -17.56 -1.06 -18.87
C GLU A 6 -17.87 -0.59 -17.44
N ILE A 7 -18.39 0.63 -17.28
CA ILE A 7 -18.81 1.18 -15.98
C ILE A 7 -19.85 0.32 -15.25
N GLY A 8 -20.86 -0.22 -15.96
CA GLY A 8 -21.87 -1.06 -15.31
C GLY A 8 -21.33 -2.42 -14.90
N PHE A 9 -20.26 -2.89 -15.55
CA PHE A 9 -19.56 -4.11 -15.17
C PHE A 9 -18.66 -3.85 -13.95
N GLU A 10 -17.94 -2.73 -13.93
CA GLU A 10 -17.12 -2.28 -12.81
C GLU A 10 -17.96 -2.09 -11.54
N ASP A 11 -19.08 -1.37 -11.64
CA ASP A 11 -20.00 -1.12 -10.52
C ASP A 11 -20.44 -2.43 -9.84
N VAL A 12 -20.84 -3.43 -10.63
CA VAL A 12 -21.26 -4.75 -10.10
C VAL A 12 -20.14 -5.46 -9.37
N ILE A 13 -18.90 -5.39 -9.88
CA ILE A 13 -17.73 -6.00 -9.23
C ILE A 13 -17.40 -5.26 -7.93
N CYS A 14 -17.35 -3.94 -7.97
CA CYS A 14 -17.07 -3.11 -6.80
C CYS A 14 -18.12 -3.32 -5.70
N ASP A 15 -19.41 -3.31 -6.03
CA ASP A 15 -20.50 -3.56 -5.08
C ASP A 15 -20.39 -4.96 -4.47
N HIS A 16 -20.13 -5.98 -5.29
CA HIS A 16 -19.99 -7.35 -4.82
C HIS A 16 -18.81 -7.50 -3.86
N LEU A 17 -17.64 -6.96 -4.22
CA LEU A 17 -16.44 -7.03 -3.39
C LEU A 17 -16.58 -6.21 -2.10
N ALA A 18 -17.19 -5.01 -2.17
CA ALA A 18 -17.47 -4.19 -1.00
C ALA A 18 -18.39 -4.90 -0.01
N ALA A 19 -19.41 -5.61 -0.49
CA ALA A 19 -20.26 -6.46 0.35
C ALA A 19 -19.49 -7.63 1.03
N GLN A 20 -18.32 -8.01 0.51
CA GLN A 20 -17.41 -9.00 1.10
C GLN A 20 -16.29 -8.38 1.95
N GLY A 21 -16.37 -7.08 2.24
CA GLY A 21 -15.39 -6.38 3.07
C GLY A 21 -14.17 -5.85 2.32
N TRP A 22 -14.20 -5.83 0.99
CA TRP A 22 -13.20 -5.07 0.22
C TRP A 22 -13.41 -3.58 0.46
N LEU A 23 -12.34 -2.88 0.83
CA LEU A 23 -12.38 -1.44 1.04
C LEU A 23 -12.24 -0.73 -0.30
N TYR A 24 -13.28 0.01 -0.69
CA TYR A 24 -13.32 0.83 -1.90
C TYR A 24 -14.31 1.99 -1.66
N ALA A 25 -13.94 3.21 -2.05
CA ALA A 25 -14.88 4.31 -2.16
C ALA A 25 -14.87 4.94 -3.56
N PRO A 26 -16.05 5.34 -4.09
CA PRO A 26 -16.14 6.08 -5.34
C PRO A 26 -15.30 7.35 -5.30
N GLY A 27 -14.36 7.48 -6.24
CA GLY A 27 -13.48 8.65 -6.35
C GLY A 27 -12.12 8.52 -5.68
N ASP A 28 -11.81 7.41 -5.00
CA ASP A 28 -10.50 7.18 -4.35
C ASP A 28 -9.32 7.26 -5.32
N ALA A 29 -9.54 7.07 -6.62
CA ALA A 29 -8.54 7.27 -7.65
C ALA A 29 -7.90 8.68 -7.63
N ALA A 30 -8.58 9.68 -7.06
CA ALA A 30 -8.02 11.02 -6.85
C ALA A 30 -6.92 11.06 -5.76
N CYS A 31 -6.96 10.13 -4.80
CA CYS A 31 -6.01 9.99 -3.70
C CYS A 31 -4.75 9.21 -4.10
N TYR A 32 -4.73 8.61 -5.29
CA TYR A 32 -3.58 7.86 -5.79
C TYR A 32 -2.40 8.79 -6.13
N ASP A 33 -1.26 8.58 -5.48
CA ASP A 33 -0.01 9.25 -5.82
C ASP A 33 0.60 8.61 -7.07
N ARG A 34 0.30 9.20 -8.22
CA ARG A 34 0.80 8.75 -9.52
C ARG A 34 2.32 8.80 -9.65
N ALA A 35 2.99 9.73 -8.97
CA ALA A 35 4.44 9.89 -9.09
C ALA A 35 5.17 8.74 -8.39
N ARG A 36 4.64 8.31 -7.24
CA ARG A 36 5.20 7.20 -6.45
C ARG A 36 4.54 5.86 -6.76
N ALA A 37 3.44 5.87 -7.52
CA ALA A 37 2.59 4.72 -7.78
C ALA A 37 2.07 4.06 -6.47
N LEU A 38 1.71 4.87 -5.48
CA LEU A 38 1.27 4.44 -4.15
C LEU A 38 -0.12 4.99 -3.82
N PHE A 39 -0.84 4.31 -2.93
CA PHE A 39 -1.95 4.86 -2.16
C PHE A 39 -1.43 5.25 -0.77
N PRO A 40 -1.13 6.55 -0.51
CA PRO A 40 -0.47 6.96 0.73
C PRO A 40 -1.31 6.70 1.97
N ALA A 41 -2.63 6.96 1.90
CA ALA A 41 -3.54 6.77 3.03
C ALA A 41 -3.56 5.31 3.49
N ASP A 42 -3.75 4.37 2.55
CA ASP A 42 -3.77 2.94 2.83
C ASP A 42 -2.43 2.45 3.38
N LEU A 43 -1.32 2.93 2.82
CA LEU A 43 0.01 2.57 3.30
C LEU A 43 0.23 3.02 4.75
N VAL A 44 -0.18 4.25 5.09
CA VAL A 44 -0.07 4.77 6.46
C VAL A 44 -0.97 3.99 7.41
N ALA A 45 -2.24 3.77 7.05
CA ALA A 45 -3.17 2.99 7.85
C ALA A 45 -2.62 1.58 8.13
N TRP A 46 -2.10 0.91 7.11
CA TRP A 46 -1.47 -0.40 7.25
C TRP A 46 -0.21 -0.37 8.12
N LEU A 47 0.63 0.65 8.02
CA LEU A 47 1.83 0.79 8.86
C LEU A 47 1.48 1.09 10.32
N ASP A 48 0.45 1.90 10.56
CA ASP A 48 -0.07 2.18 11.90
C ASP A 48 -0.67 0.92 12.55
N GLU A 49 -1.36 0.08 11.77
CA GLU A 49 -1.94 -1.18 12.26
C GLU A 49 -0.87 -2.25 12.52
N THR A 50 0.08 -2.41 11.61
CA THR A 50 1.04 -3.52 11.66
C THR A 50 2.29 -3.21 12.47
N GLN A 51 2.80 -1.97 12.41
CA GLN A 51 4.10 -1.59 12.94
C GLN A 51 4.12 -0.15 13.54
N PRO A 52 3.22 0.19 14.47
CA PRO A 52 2.99 1.57 14.91
C PRO A 52 4.23 2.24 15.50
N LYS A 53 5.02 1.50 16.29
CA LYS A 53 6.25 2.04 16.92
C LYS A 53 7.32 2.36 15.87
N ALA A 54 7.59 1.40 14.98
CA ALA A 54 8.60 1.57 13.93
C ALA A 54 8.21 2.68 12.96
N TRP A 55 6.92 2.79 12.64
CA TRP A 55 6.39 3.87 11.81
C TRP A 55 6.55 5.25 12.46
N ALA A 56 6.16 5.39 13.73
CA ALA A 56 6.32 6.65 14.47
C ALA A 56 7.78 7.10 14.54
N ASP A 57 8.70 6.17 14.85
CA ASP A 57 10.14 6.46 14.91
C ASP A 57 10.71 6.86 13.53
N ALA A 58 10.32 6.15 12.47
CA ALA A 58 10.76 6.46 11.12
C ALA A 58 10.26 7.84 10.68
N LYS A 59 8.97 8.13 10.93
CA LYS A 59 8.34 9.41 10.59
C LYS A 59 9.01 10.56 11.34
N ALA A 60 9.34 10.40 12.61
CA ALA A 60 10.05 11.40 13.40
C ALA A 60 11.47 11.69 12.88
N LYS A 61 12.17 10.67 12.38
CA LYS A 61 13.57 10.79 11.91
C LYS A 61 13.71 11.32 10.49
N HIS A 62 12.81 10.91 9.59
CA HIS A 62 12.98 11.10 8.16
C HIS A 62 11.86 11.91 7.50
N GLY A 63 10.71 12.04 8.15
CA GLY A 63 9.51 12.59 7.54
C GLY A 63 8.85 11.61 6.56
N GLU A 64 7.54 11.73 6.41
CA GLU A 64 6.71 10.80 5.66
C GLU A 64 7.06 10.75 4.16
N ALA A 65 7.25 11.91 3.53
CA ALA A 65 7.57 11.98 2.10
C ALA A 65 8.86 11.22 1.74
N ALA A 66 9.93 11.41 2.53
CA ALA A 66 11.20 10.74 2.30
C ALA A 66 11.09 9.21 2.45
N ILE A 67 10.20 8.73 3.31
CA ILE A 67 9.96 7.30 3.47
C ILE A 67 9.25 6.74 2.24
N PHE A 68 8.25 7.42 1.69
CA PHE A 68 7.57 7.00 0.47
C PHE A 68 8.49 7.04 -0.74
N ASP A 69 9.35 8.06 -0.87
CA ASP A 69 10.35 8.14 -1.93
C ASP A 69 11.34 6.97 -1.84
N ARG A 70 11.79 6.64 -0.63
CA ARG A 70 12.65 5.48 -0.39
C ARG A 70 11.95 4.16 -0.70
N LEU A 71 10.67 4.00 -0.33
CA LEU A 71 9.89 2.82 -0.67
C LEU A 71 9.77 2.65 -2.19
N ARG A 72 9.42 3.73 -2.91
CA ARG A 72 9.37 3.70 -4.37
C ARG A 72 10.71 3.31 -4.98
N LYS A 73 11.81 3.86 -4.47
CA LYS A 73 13.16 3.49 -4.91
C LYS A 73 13.41 1.99 -4.72
N GLN A 74 13.09 1.43 -3.56
CA GLN A 74 13.27 0.01 -3.28
C GLN A 74 12.40 -0.89 -4.18
N LEU A 75 11.16 -0.50 -4.45
CA LEU A 75 10.28 -1.21 -5.40
C LEU A 75 10.86 -1.21 -6.83
N ASN A 76 11.52 -0.13 -7.25
CA ASN A 76 12.17 -0.07 -8.56
C ASN A 76 13.44 -0.92 -8.64
N GLU A 77 14.22 -0.96 -7.57
CA GLU A 77 15.51 -1.67 -7.53
C GLU A 77 15.34 -3.19 -7.43
N ARG A 78 14.35 -3.64 -6.64
CA ARG A 78 14.15 -5.06 -6.35
C ARG A 78 13.06 -5.70 -7.22
N GLY A 79 12.17 -4.89 -7.80
CA GLY A 79 10.96 -5.38 -8.43
C GLY A 79 9.86 -5.72 -7.41
N THR A 80 8.63 -5.90 -7.90
CA THR A 80 7.43 -6.10 -7.06
C THR A 80 7.22 -7.55 -6.60
N LEU A 81 8.02 -8.49 -7.09
CA LEU A 81 7.87 -9.94 -6.86
C LEU A 81 9.08 -10.57 -6.15
N ASP A 82 10.01 -9.75 -5.64
CA ASP A 82 11.21 -10.26 -4.96
C ASP A 82 10.86 -10.83 -3.57
N GLU A 83 10.74 -12.16 -3.46
CA GLU A 83 10.41 -12.89 -2.23
C GLU A 83 11.51 -12.82 -1.15
N ALA A 84 12.72 -12.35 -1.49
CA ALA A 84 13.89 -12.40 -0.60
C ALA A 84 13.79 -11.44 0.61
N ALA A 85 12.98 -10.38 0.55
CA ALA A 85 12.90 -9.39 1.63
C ALA A 85 12.34 -9.96 2.95
N SER A 86 11.42 -10.93 2.87
CA SER A 86 10.70 -11.41 4.05
C SER A 86 11.46 -12.47 4.85
N LEU A 87 12.48 -13.10 4.27
CA LEU A 87 13.25 -14.17 4.93
C LEU A 87 14.49 -13.62 5.66
N GLU A 88 15.15 -12.60 5.12
CA GLU A 88 16.33 -11.99 5.76
C GLU A 88 15.96 -11.20 7.02
N TYR A 89 14.86 -10.44 7.01
CA TYR A 89 14.42 -9.63 8.17
C TYR A 89 14.07 -10.47 9.41
N ARG A 90 13.52 -11.68 9.23
CA ARG A 90 13.26 -12.63 10.34
C ARG A 90 14.54 -13.25 10.89
N ALA A 91 15.57 -13.44 10.07
CA ALA A 91 16.85 -14.01 10.50
C ALA A 91 17.66 -13.01 11.36
N GLU A 92 17.69 -11.73 10.99
CA GLU A 92 18.43 -10.70 11.73
C GLU A 92 17.77 -10.28 13.05
N SER A 93 16.46 -10.49 13.19
CA SER A 93 15.72 -10.22 14.43
C SER A 93 15.98 -11.27 15.52
N CYS A 94 16.27 -12.52 15.14
CA CYS A 94 16.62 -13.59 16.09
C CYS A 94 18.06 -13.47 16.63
N HIS A 95 18.96 -12.77 15.94
CA HIS A 95 20.39 -12.71 16.30
C HIS A 95 20.76 -11.55 17.24
N ARG A 96 19.79 -10.71 17.62
CA ARG A 96 19.95 -9.55 18.52
C ARG A 96 19.22 -9.71 19.88
N GLY A 97 18.89 -10.95 20.25
CA GLY A 97 18.38 -11.32 21.57
C GLY A 97 19.47 -11.84 22.49
#